data_AF-A0AB39VBC7-F1
#
_entry.id   AF-A0AB39VBC7-F1
#
_cell.length_a   1.000
_cell.length_b   1.000
_cell.length_c   1.000
_cell.angle_alpha   90.00
_cell.angle_beta   90.00
_cell.angle_gamma   90.00
#
_symmetry.space_group_name_H-M   'P 1'
#
loop_
_entity.id
_entity.type
_entity.pdbx_description
1 polymer ?
#
loop_
_entity_poly.entity_id
_entity_poly.type
_entity_poly.pdbx_seq_one_letter_code
_entity_poly.pdbx_strand_id
1 'polypeptide(L)'
;MRKYTPWTTEEIEMLKILRLEQKLPYNEIAKTLGRSEKSCHSSIRRHSKEEFEENLRLRKELNKKILNLWMSGLGKREISERLNVKFSSILNLLSYVTNTVCLDKKTGKIKNKFKRWTVEEDRIIVKSQPIEIKTLSKKLKRTSRGVLARIYELRKKGIDIELKKQEINKKFVEDCFIKNGG
;
A
#
# COMPACT_ATOMS: atom_id res chain seq x y z
N MET A 1 12.06 -27.83 -12.61
CA MET A 1 10.58 -27.92 -12.57
C MET A 1 10.15 -28.04 -11.12
N ARG A 2 9.32 -27.10 -10.58
CA ARG A 2 8.76 -27.27 -9.24
C ARG A 2 7.72 -28.39 -9.29
N LYS A 3 7.91 -29.46 -8.50
CA LYS A 3 6.92 -30.54 -8.37
C LYS A 3 5.61 -29.95 -7.85
N TYR A 4 4.51 -30.25 -8.53
CA TYR A 4 3.17 -29.90 -8.04
C TYR A 4 2.87 -30.80 -6.83
N THR A 5 2.73 -30.18 -5.67
CA THR A 5 2.25 -30.87 -4.46
C THR A 5 0.75 -30.65 -4.37
N PRO A 6 -0.10 -31.70 -4.49
CA PRO A 6 -1.54 -31.56 -4.32
C PRO A 6 -1.88 -31.09 -2.89
N TRP A 7 -3.03 -30.46 -2.72
CA TRP A 7 -3.53 -30.02 -1.42
C TRP A 7 -4.28 -31.18 -0.75
N THR A 8 -3.97 -31.47 0.52
CA THR A 8 -4.79 -32.40 1.31
C THR A 8 -6.03 -31.70 1.87
N THR A 9 -7.01 -32.48 2.31
CA THR A 9 -8.23 -31.96 2.93
C THR A 9 -7.91 -31.17 4.20
N GLU A 10 -6.96 -31.66 5.00
CA GLU A 10 -6.51 -31.02 6.24
C GLU A 10 -5.81 -29.70 5.97
N GLU A 11 -4.94 -29.64 4.94
CA GLU A 11 -4.29 -28.40 4.53
C GLU A 11 -5.30 -27.37 4.02
N ILE A 12 -6.35 -27.81 3.31
CA ILE A 12 -7.43 -26.93 2.84
C ILE A 12 -8.22 -26.38 4.02
N GLU A 13 -8.59 -27.21 4.99
CA GLU A 13 -9.35 -26.76 6.16
C GLU A 13 -8.53 -25.76 7.00
N MET A 14 -7.24 -26.06 7.20
CA MET A 14 -6.34 -25.14 7.89
C MET A 14 -6.18 -23.82 7.12
N LEU A 15 -6.10 -23.88 5.78
CA LEU A 15 -6.09 -22.69 4.93
C LEU A 15 -7.39 -21.87 5.08
N LYS A 16 -8.56 -22.52 5.21
CA LYS A 16 -9.84 -21.85 5.44
C LYS A 16 -9.86 -21.12 6.77
N ILE A 17 -9.51 -21.79 7.86
CA ILE A 17 -9.49 -21.20 9.22
C ILE A 17 -8.53 -20.00 9.26
N LEU A 18 -7.29 -20.17 8.80
CA LEU A 18 -6.28 -19.11 8.84
C LEU A 18 -6.70 -17.90 8.00
N ARG A 19 -7.34 -18.13 6.83
CA ARG A 19 -7.68 -17.04 5.92
C ARG A 19 -9.03 -16.37 6.21
N LEU A 20 -10.07 -17.14 6.49
CA LEU A 20 -11.45 -16.66 6.56
C LEU A 20 -11.83 -16.25 7.99
N GLU A 21 -11.45 -17.06 8.97
CA GLU A 21 -11.77 -16.80 10.38
C GLU A 21 -10.75 -15.85 11.01
N GLN A 22 -9.47 -16.20 10.93
CA GLN A 22 -8.39 -15.44 11.56
C GLN A 22 -7.91 -14.25 10.70
N LYS A 23 -8.29 -14.20 9.43
CA LYS A 23 -8.00 -13.10 8.49
C LYS A 23 -6.51 -12.81 8.30
N LEU A 24 -5.65 -13.82 8.46
CA LEU A 24 -4.21 -13.67 8.31
C LEU A 24 -3.82 -13.36 6.85
N PRO A 25 -2.73 -12.59 6.63
CA PRO A 25 -2.24 -12.30 5.30
C PRO A 25 -1.58 -13.54 4.66
N TYR A 26 -1.63 -13.65 3.32
CA TYR A 26 -1.18 -14.86 2.61
C TYR A 26 0.29 -15.20 2.80
N ASN A 27 1.15 -14.21 3.08
CA ASN A 27 2.56 -14.41 3.39
C ASN A 27 2.77 -15.17 4.71
N GLU A 28 1.94 -14.91 5.72
CA GLU A 28 1.99 -15.65 7.00
C GLU A 28 1.42 -17.05 6.83
N ILE A 29 0.27 -17.16 6.16
CA ILE A 29 -0.36 -18.46 5.87
C ILE A 29 0.57 -19.37 5.06
N ALA A 30 1.26 -18.81 4.06
CA ALA A 30 2.21 -19.54 3.23
C ALA A 30 3.36 -20.14 4.05
N LYS A 31 3.87 -19.38 5.03
CA LYS A 31 4.88 -19.88 5.97
C LYS A 31 4.34 -20.99 6.85
N THR A 32 3.15 -20.81 7.43
CA THR A 32 2.51 -21.81 8.30
C THR A 32 2.28 -23.14 7.58
N LEU A 33 1.84 -23.09 6.32
CA LEU A 33 1.50 -24.30 5.54
C LEU A 33 2.68 -24.84 4.73
N GLY A 34 3.86 -24.20 4.77
CA GLY A 34 5.00 -24.59 3.93
C GLY A 34 4.71 -24.50 2.42
N ARG A 35 3.78 -23.61 2.02
CA ARG A 35 3.34 -23.42 0.63
C ARG A 35 3.76 -22.05 0.11
N SER A 36 3.60 -21.82 -1.19
CA SER A 36 3.78 -20.47 -1.75
C SER A 36 2.50 -19.64 -1.61
N GLU A 37 2.65 -18.32 -1.43
CA GLU A 37 1.52 -17.38 -1.34
C GLU A 37 0.54 -17.52 -2.51
N LYS A 38 1.08 -17.66 -3.73
CA LYS A 38 0.29 -17.88 -4.95
C LYS A 38 -0.54 -19.17 -4.85
N SER A 39 0.05 -20.25 -4.33
CA SER A 39 -0.65 -21.52 -4.15
C SER A 39 -1.79 -21.40 -3.13
N CYS A 40 -1.54 -20.76 -1.98
CA CYS A 40 -2.57 -20.51 -0.97
C CYS A 40 -3.72 -19.67 -1.54
N HIS A 41 -3.41 -18.61 -2.29
CA HIS A 41 -4.40 -17.76 -2.93
C HIS A 41 -5.25 -18.51 -3.98
N SER A 42 -4.62 -19.33 -4.82
CA SER A 42 -5.34 -20.15 -5.80
C SER A 42 -6.19 -21.24 -5.14
N SER A 43 -5.68 -21.88 -4.09
CA SER A 43 -6.38 -22.97 -3.39
C SER A 43 -7.61 -22.48 -2.66
N ILE A 44 -7.50 -21.39 -1.88
CA ILE A 44 -8.67 -20.83 -1.18
C ILE A 44 -9.75 -20.38 -2.17
N ARG A 45 -9.36 -19.80 -3.31
CA ARG A 45 -10.33 -19.41 -4.35
C ARG A 45 -11.04 -20.62 -4.97
N ARG A 46 -10.38 -21.77 -5.06
CA ARG A 46 -10.92 -22.99 -5.63
C ARG A 46 -11.82 -23.75 -4.65
N HIS A 47 -11.44 -23.79 -3.37
CA HIS A 47 -12.06 -24.65 -2.35
C HIS A 47 -12.95 -23.89 -1.35
N SER A 48 -13.03 -22.57 -1.45
CA SER A 48 -13.85 -21.72 -0.57
C SER A 48 -14.60 -20.65 -1.34
N LYS A 49 -15.05 -20.98 -2.55
CA LYS A 49 -15.69 -20.03 -3.45
C LYS A 49 -16.98 -19.48 -2.84
N GLU A 50 -17.80 -20.36 -2.26
CA GLU A 50 -19.08 -20.00 -1.65
C GLU A 50 -18.88 -19.14 -0.40
N GLU A 51 -17.97 -19.51 0.49
CA GLU A 51 -17.64 -18.73 1.69
C GLU A 51 -17.02 -17.37 1.34
N PHE A 52 -16.27 -17.29 0.23
CA PHE A 52 -15.73 -16.03 -0.27
C PHE A 52 -16.83 -15.13 -0.84
N GLU A 53 -17.77 -15.70 -1.61
CA GLU A 53 -18.92 -14.97 -2.14
C GLU A 53 -19.83 -14.45 -1.03
N GLU A 54 -20.07 -15.24 0.02
CA GLU A 54 -20.84 -14.82 1.19
C GLU A 54 -20.10 -13.72 1.97
N ASN A 55 -18.80 -13.86 2.23
CA ASN A 55 -18.00 -12.80 2.85
C ASN A 55 -18.01 -11.49 2.03
N LEU A 56 -17.98 -11.59 0.71
CA LEU A 56 -18.09 -10.44 -0.18
C LEU A 56 -19.47 -9.78 -0.07
N ARG A 57 -20.54 -10.56 0.01
CA ARG A 57 -21.91 -10.08 0.21
C ARG A 57 -22.04 -9.36 1.55
N LEU A 58 -21.60 -9.97 2.65
CA LEU A 58 -21.60 -9.35 3.99
C LEU A 58 -20.83 -8.03 3.99
N ARG A 59 -19.69 -7.97 3.30
CA ARG A 59 -18.92 -6.72 3.16
C ARG A 59 -19.69 -5.65 2.37
N LYS A 60 -20.39 -6.01 1.30
CA LYS A 60 -21.24 -5.07 0.54
C LYS A 60 -22.37 -4.54 1.41
N GLU A 61 -23.03 -5.40 2.18
CA GLU A 61 -24.10 -5.00 3.10
C GLU A 61 -23.59 -4.06 4.20
N LEU A 62 -22.44 -4.36 4.80
CA LEU A 62 -21.79 -3.49 5.78
C LEU A 62 -21.45 -2.11 5.18
N ASN A 63 -20.86 -2.10 3.98
CA ASN A 63 -20.57 -0.84 3.28
C ASN A 63 -21.84 -0.04 3.00
N LYS A 64 -22.95 -0.68 2.63
CA LYS A 64 -24.25 -0.02 2.43
C LYS A 64 -24.76 0.61 3.73
N LYS A 65 -24.63 -0.08 4.87
CA LYS A 65 -24.97 0.47 6.19
C LYS A 65 -24.12 1.69 6.54
N ILE A 66 -22.80 1.63 6.31
CA ILE A 66 -21.89 2.78 6.53
C ILE A 66 -22.32 3.97 5.67
N LEU A 67 -22.63 3.75 4.40
CA LEU A 67 -23.05 4.82 3.49
C LEU A 67 -24.39 5.42 3.89
N ASN A 68 -25.37 4.61 4.28
CA ASN A 68 -26.67 5.12 4.73
C ASN A 68 -26.52 6.01 5.98
N LEU A 69 -25.72 5.57 6.96
CA LEU A 69 -25.46 6.38 8.16
C LEU A 69 -24.72 7.68 7.83
N TRP A 70 -23.74 7.61 6.93
CA TRP A 70 -23.04 8.80 6.43
C TRP A 70 -23.99 9.78 5.73
N MET A 71 -24.87 9.28 4.86
CA MET A 71 -25.86 10.09 4.14
C MET A 71 -26.91 10.71 5.07
N SER A 72 -27.22 10.06 6.21
CA SER A 72 -28.04 10.66 7.27
C SER A 72 -27.32 11.72 8.11
N GLY A 73 -26.05 12.03 7.80
CA GLY A 73 -25.28 13.10 8.42
C GLY A 73 -24.41 12.69 9.62
N LEU A 74 -24.33 11.39 9.94
CA LEU A 74 -23.53 10.95 11.09
C LEU A 74 -22.02 11.14 10.84
N GLY A 75 -21.32 11.48 11.92
CA GLY A 75 -19.87 11.62 11.92
C GLY A 75 -19.16 10.29 11.71
N LYS A 76 -17.99 10.31 11.07
CA LYS A 76 -17.20 9.09 10.79
C LYS A 76 -16.82 8.30 12.05
N ARG A 77 -16.56 9.00 13.16
CA ARG A 77 -16.22 8.38 14.47
C ARG A 77 -17.43 7.67 15.06
N GLU A 78 -18.58 8.33 15.04
CA GLU A 78 -19.84 7.79 15.52
C GLU A 78 -20.27 6.54 14.72
N ILE A 79 -20.08 6.54 13.40
CA ILE A 79 -20.31 5.36 12.56
C ILE A 79 -19.36 4.21 12.94
N SER A 80 -18.10 4.53 13.25
CA SER A 80 -17.08 3.57 13.68
C SER A 80 -17.50 2.84 14.96
N GLU A 81 -17.95 3.61 15.94
CA GLU A 81 -18.41 3.11 17.24
C GLU A 81 -19.71 2.32 17.08
N ARG A 82 -20.69 2.87 16.38
CA ARG A 82 -22.01 2.24 16.21
C ARG A 82 -21.98 0.92 15.45
N LEU A 83 -21.11 0.79 14.45
CA LEU A 83 -20.99 -0.44 13.67
C LEU A 83 -19.84 -1.34 14.16
N ASN A 84 -19.09 -0.93 15.18
CA ASN A 84 -17.86 -1.57 15.63
C ASN A 84 -16.89 -1.89 14.46
N VAL A 85 -16.72 -0.92 13.57
CA VAL A 85 -15.84 -1.03 12.40
C VAL A 85 -14.62 -0.15 12.61
N LYS A 86 -13.45 -0.58 12.14
CA LYS A 86 -12.23 0.24 12.17
C LYS A 86 -12.43 1.57 11.44
N PHE A 87 -12.08 2.67 12.10
CA PHE A 87 -12.19 4.03 11.55
C PHE A 87 -11.50 4.18 10.18
N SER A 88 -10.34 3.53 10.00
CA SER A 88 -9.60 3.51 8.73
C SER A 88 -10.40 2.90 7.58
N SER A 89 -11.22 1.87 7.85
CA SER A 89 -12.06 1.23 6.84
C SER A 89 -13.16 2.17 6.36
N ILE A 90 -13.76 2.94 7.28
CA ILE A 90 -14.75 3.97 6.95
C ILE A 90 -14.10 5.08 6.12
N LEU A 91 -12.93 5.57 6.54
CA LEU A 91 -12.18 6.58 5.77
C LEU A 91 -11.88 6.11 4.35
N ASN A 92 -11.39 4.87 4.18
CA ASN A 92 -11.06 4.34 2.86
C ASN A 92 -12.30 4.16 1.98
N LEU A 93 -13.41 3.63 2.54
CA LEU A 93 -14.67 3.48 1.81
C LEU A 93 -15.22 4.84 1.38
N LEU A 94 -15.34 5.78 2.31
CA LEU A 94 -15.87 7.11 2.01
C LEU A 94 -14.94 7.85 1.06
N SER A 95 -13.62 7.79 1.23
CA SER A 95 -12.66 8.36 0.28
C SER A 95 -12.85 7.79 -1.12
N TYR A 96 -13.03 6.47 -1.25
CA TYR A 96 -13.31 5.85 -2.55
C TYR A 96 -14.62 6.38 -3.15
N VAL A 97 -15.70 6.41 -2.36
CA VAL A 97 -17.02 6.87 -2.81
C VAL A 97 -17.05 8.37 -3.11
N THR A 98 -16.42 9.23 -2.32
CA THR A 98 -16.34 10.67 -2.55
C THR A 98 -15.34 11.05 -3.65
N ASN A 99 -14.39 10.17 -3.97
CA ASN A 99 -13.50 10.37 -5.12
C ASN A 99 -14.14 9.85 -6.42
N THR A 100 -15.02 8.84 -6.37
CA THR A 100 -15.77 8.35 -7.54
C THR A 100 -17.03 9.15 -7.82
N VAL A 101 -17.71 9.62 -6.77
CA VAL A 101 -18.82 10.55 -6.86
C VAL A 101 -18.22 11.94 -6.82
N CYS A 102 -18.21 12.63 -7.96
CA CYS A 102 -17.81 14.03 -8.11
C CYS A 102 -18.77 14.98 -7.36
N LEU A 103 -18.98 14.79 -6.06
CA LEU A 103 -19.76 15.64 -5.16
C LEU A 103 -18.86 16.12 -4.02
N ASP A 104 -17.80 16.84 -4.40
CA ASP A 104 -17.35 18.06 -3.70
C ASP A 104 -16.08 18.64 -4.34
N LYS A 105 -16.18 19.05 -5.61
CA LYS A 105 -15.30 20.11 -6.13
C LYS A 105 -15.82 21.51 -5.81
N LYS A 106 -16.96 21.63 -5.12
CA LYS A 106 -17.61 22.92 -4.82
C LYS A 106 -17.25 23.52 -3.46
N THR A 107 -16.67 22.76 -2.53
CA THR A 107 -16.18 23.30 -1.25
C THR A 107 -14.66 23.38 -1.24
N GLY A 108 -14.16 24.51 -1.76
CA GLY A 108 -12.85 25.04 -1.38
C GLY A 108 -11.65 24.35 -2.02
N LYS A 109 -11.27 24.81 -3.21
CA LYS A 109 -9.88 24.92 -3.69
C LYS A 109 -8.89 23.99 -2.96
N ILE A 110 -8.84 22.70 -3.31
CA ILE A 110 -7.56 21.99 -3.22
C ILE A 110 -6.70 22.61 -4.31
N LYS A 111 -6.14 23.79 -4.02
CA LYS A 111 -5.07 24.35 -4.82
C LYS A 111 -4.04 23.24 -4.89
N ASN A 112 -3.76 22.79 -6.09
CA ASN A 112 -2.65 21.91 -6.31
C ASN A 112 -1.40 22.62 -5.74
N LYS A 113 -0.97 22.23 -4.54
CA LYS A 113 0.20 22.82 -3.85
C LYS A 113 1.51 22.34 -4.49
N PHE A 114 1.46 21.54 -5.57
CA PHE A 114 2.65 21.17 -6.33
C PHE A 114 3.23 22.42 -7.00
N LYS A 115 4.18 23.05 -6.31
CA LYS A 115 5.07 24.06 -6.88
C LYS A 115 5.71 23.46 -8.13
N ARG A 116 5.55 24.08 -9.30
CA ARG A 116 6.21 23.65 -10.54
C ARG A 116 7.72 23.72 -10.38
N TRP A 117 8.47 22.84 -11.05
CA TRP A 117 9.93 22.92 -11.09
C TRP A 117 10.36 24.11 -11.94
N THR A 118 11.27 24.93 -11.43
CA THR A 118 11.84 26.04 -12.20
C THR A 118 13.17 25.64 -12.85
N VAL A 119 13.58 26.37 -13.89
CA VAL A 119 14.84 26.14 -14.60
C VAL A 119 16.04 26.35 -13.65
N GLU A 120 15.92 27.26 -12.69
CA GLU A 120 16.93 27.50 -11.66
C GLU A 120 17.05 26.32 -10.71
N GLU A 121 15.93 25.71 -10.31
CA GLU A 121 15.94 24.48 -9.49
C GLU A 121 16.65 23.34 -10.26
N ASP A 122 16.40 23.20 -11.57
CA ASP A 122 17.09 22.22 -12.41
C ASP A 122 18.60 22.51 -12.51
N ARG A 123 19.01 23.79 -12.69
CA ARG A 123 20.43 24.18 -12.69
C ARG A 123 21.12 23.86 -11.37
N ILE A 124 20.42 24.05 -10.24
CA ILE A 124 20.95 23.72 -8.91
C ILE A 124 21.15 22.21 -8.78
N ILE A 125 20.21 21.39 -9.28
CA ILE A 125 20.33 19.93 -9.28
C ILE A 125 21.57 19.51 -10.09
N VAL A 126 21.74 20.04 -11.31
CA VAL A 126 22.87 19.68 -12.18
C VAL A 126 24.22 20.12 -11.59
N LYS A 127 24.31 21.31 -10.98
CA LYS A 127 25.56 21.81 -10.39
C LYS A 127 25.95 21.14 -9.08
N SER A 128 25.02 20.49 -8.38
CA SER A 128 25.26 19.95 -7.04
C SER A 128 25.74 18.50 -7.07
N GLN A 129 26.38 18.07 -8.16
CA GLN A 129 26.94 16.72 -8.31
C GLN A 129 28.30 16.61 -7.59
N PRO A 130 28.58 15.50 -6.87
CA PRO A 130 27.73 14.33 -6.67
C PRO A 130 26.59 14.59 -5.68
N ILE A 131 25.36 14.18 -6.03
CA ILE A 131 24.16 14.58 -5.28
C ILE A 131 23.97 13.73 -4.03
N GLU A 132 23.91 14.38 -2.88
CA GLU A 132 23.27 13.82 -1.69
C GLU A 132 21.83 14.35 -1.57
N ILE A 133 20.86 13.45 -1.67
CA ILE A 133 19.42 13.81 -1.81
C ILE A 133 18.92 14.57 -0.57
N LYS A 134 19.41 14.24 0.63
CA LYS A 134 18.98 14.86 1.90
C LYS A 134 19.43 16.32 2.01
N THR A 135 20.64 16.62 1.59
CA THR A 135 21.18 18.00 1.59
C THR A 135 20.55 18.82 0.47
N LEU A 136 20.37 18.24 -0.71
CA LEU A 136 19.70 18.90 -1.83
C LEU A 136 18.22 19.20 -1.57
N SER A 137 17.50 18.31 -0.90
CA SER A 137 16.09 18.52 -0.55
C SER A 137 15.90 19.67 0.43
N LYS A 138 16.78 19.80 1.43
CA LYS A 138 16.83 20.96 2.33
C LYS A 138 17.13 22.26 1.57
N LYS A 139 18.11 22.27 0.68
CA LYS A 139 18.50 23.44 -0.13
C LYS A 139 17.35 23.92 -1.04
N LEU A 140 16.65 22.99 -1.68
CA LEU A 140 15.53 23.29 -2.58
C LEU A 140 14.19 23.51 -1.86
N LYS A 141 14.14 23.28 -0.53
CA LYS A 141 12.89 23.24 0.26
C LYS A 141 11.83 22.33 -0.39
N ARG A 142 12.27 21.19 -0.91
CA ARG A 142 11.44 20.16 -1.56
C ARG A 142 11.52 18.86 -0.78
N THR A 143 10.59 17.95 -1.00
CA THR A 143 10.67 16.60 -0.42
C THR A 143 11.77 15.79 -1.12
N SER A 144 12.48 14.93 -0.37
CA SER A 144 13.51 14.04 -0.94
C SER A 144 12.98 13.19 -2.10
N ARG A 145 11.74 12.71 -1.98
CA ARG A 145 11.06 11.96 -3.05
C ARG A 145 10.78 12.81 -4.28
N GLY A 146 10.42 14.09 -4.11
CA GLY A 146 10.22 15.02 -5.21
C GLY A 146 11.52 15.30 -5.97
N VAL A 147 12.62 15.55 -5.25
CA VAL A 147 13.96 15.77 -5.85
C VAL A 147 14.40 14.53 -6.63
N LEU A 148 14.24 13.33 -6.07
CA LEU A 148 14.57 12.08 -6.73
C LEU A 148 13.76 11.87 -8.02
N ALA A 149 12.44 12.12 -7.97
CA ALA A 149 11.58 12.04 -9.14
C ALA A 149 12.03 13.02 -10.25
N ARG A 150 12.41 14.24 -9.88
CA ARG A 150 12.90 15.24 -10.84
C ARG A 150 14.24 14.85 -11.46
N ILE A 151 15.16 14.27 -10.68
CA ILE A 151 16.43 13.75 -11.21
C ILE A 151 16.16 12.67 -12.28
N TYR A 152 15.20 11.76 -12.05
CA TYR A 152 14.83 10.78 -13.07
C TYR A 152 14.24 11.41 -14.33
N GLU A 153 13.43 12.46 -14.21
CA GLU A 153 12.94 13.21 -15.36
C GLU A 153 14.07 13.88 -16.15
N LEU A 154 15.05 14.48 -15.46
CA LEU A 154 16.21 15.11 -16.10
C LEU A 154 17.11 14.08 -16.80
N ARG A 155 17.31 12.90 -16.19
CA ARG A 155 18.02 11.77 -16.83
C ARG A 155 17.30 11.29 -18.09
N LYS A 156 15.96 11.20 -18.07
CA LYS A 156 15.17 10.87 -19.27
C LYS A 156 15.32 11.90 -20.39
N LYS A 157 15.62 13.15 -20.05
CA LYS A 157 15.93 14.22 -21.01
C LYS A 157 17.40 14.22 -21.47
N GLY A 158 18.18 13.21 -21.09
CA GLY A 158 19.58 13.05 -21.51
C GLY A 158 20.60 13.80 -20.66
N ILE A 159 20.22 14.34 -19.50
CA ILE A 159 21.16 15.01 -18.59
C ILE A 159 21.78 13.95 -17.67
N ASP A 160 23.09 13.78 -17.73
CA ASP A 160 23.79 12.86 -16.84
C ASP A 160 23.89 13.44 -15.43
N ILE A 161 23.41 12.66 -14.45
CA ILE A 161 23.31 13.08 -13.06
C ILE A 161 23.75 11.94 -12.15
N GLU A 162 24.88 12.11 -11.47
CA GLU A 162 25.41 11.15 -10.50
C GLU A 162 24.81 11.35 -9.10
N LEU A 163 24.32 10.24 -8.52
CA LEU A 163 23.87 10.19 -7.12
C LEU A 163 25.02 9.65 -6.26
N LYS A 164 25.28 10.28 -5.12
CA LYS A 164 26.20 9.73 -4.13
C LYS A 164 25.65 8.38 -3.67
N LYS A 165 26.39 7.30 -3.94
CA LYS A 165 26.04 5.95 -3.47
C LYS A 165 25.99 6.00 -1.94
N GLN A 166 24.86 5.60 -1.36
CA GLN A 166 24.82 5.38 0.08
C GLN A 166 25.70 4.17 0.39
N GLU A 167 26.66 4.34 1.30
CA GLU A 167 27.38 3.21 1.86
C GLU A 167 26.37 2.31 2.57
N ILE A 168 26.20 1.11 2.04
CA ILE A 168 25.35 0.10 2.65
C ILE A 168 26.03 -0.28 3.97
N ASN A 169 25.34 -0.07 5.09
CA ASN A 169 25.80 -0.54 6.38
C ASN A 169 25.78 -2.08 6.38
N LYS A 170 26.92 -2.69 6.05
CA LYS A 170 27.07 -4.15 5.95
C LYS A 170 26.64 -4.85 7.24
N LYS A 171 26.90 -4.25 8.41
CA LYS A 171 26.50 -4.76 9.72
C LYS A 171 24.98 -4.86 9.88
N PHE A 172 24.24 -3.84 9.41
CA PHE A 172 22.77 -3.87 9.41
C PHE A 172 22.20 -4.94 8.46
N VAL A 173 22.83 -5.12 7.29
CA VAL A 173 22.42 -6.18 6.34
C VAL A 173 22.68 -7.55 6.94
N GLU A 174 23.86 -7.80 7.50
CA GLU A 174 24.19 -9.05 8.20
C GLU A 174 23.23 -9.34 9.36
N ASP A 175 22.90 -8.35 10.19
CA ASP A 175 21.94 -8.51 11.30
C ASP A 175 20.52 -8.89 10.82
N CYS A 176 20.08 -8.40 9.65
CA CYS A 176 18.78 -8.74 9.08
C CYS A 176 18.72 -10.15 8.46
N PHE A 177 19.86 -10.68 7.97
CA PHE A 177 19.90 -11.95 7.25
C PHE A 177 20.46 -13.12 8.07
N ILE A 178 21.24 -12.88 9.13
CA ILE A 178 21.82 -13.95 9.97
C ILE A 178 20.83 -14.44 11.05
N LYS A 179 19.91 -13.61 11.55
CA LYS A 179 18.95 -14.02 12.60
C LYS A 179 17.80 -14.94 12.16
N ASN A 180 17.68 -15.28 10.87
CA ASN A 180 16.65 -16.19 10.36
C ASN A 180 17.21 -17.57 9.95
N GLY A 181 18.43 -17.92 10.38
CA GLY A 181 19.13 -19.16 10.02
C GLY A 181 19.63 -19.98 11.21
N GLY A 182 18.84 -20.07 12.28
CA GLY A 182 19.08 -20.97 13.42
C GLY A 182 17.81 -21.71 13.79
#